data_AF-A0A4Q0VWQ3-F1
#
_entry.id   AF-A0A4Q0VWQ3-F1
#
_cell.length_a   1.000
_cell.length_b   1.000
_cell.length_c   1.000
_cell.angle_alpha   90.00
_cell.angle_beta   90.00
_cell.angle_gamma   90.00
#
_symmetry.space_group_name_H-M   'P 1'
#
loop_
_entity.id
_entity.type
_entity.pdbx_description
1 polymer ?
#
loop_
_entity_poly.entity_id
_entity_poly.type
_entity_poly.pdbx_seq_one_letter_code
_entity_poly.pdbx_strand_id
1 'polypeptide(L)' 'MGKKDNKSVSAQVAENSYDPSDYHSNKDVDKGLAITHEQVSDMYVEGTIDGEIDNYDEKLKEFPRRSGE' A
#
# COMPACT_ATOMS: atom_id res chain seq x y z
N MET A 1 1.37 14.60 -21.12
CA MET A 1 0.67 13.97 -19.99
C MET A 1 -0.83 14.20 -20.15
N GLY A 2 -1.61 13.14 -20.36
CA GLY A 2 -3.08 13.23 -20.41
C GLY A 2 -3.65 13.50 -19.02
N LYS A 3 -4.70 14.32 -18.94
CA LYS A 3 -5.44 14.53 -17.69
C LYS A 3 -6.08 13.20 -17.29
N LYS A 4 -5.69 12.60 -16.16
CA LYS A 4 -6.45 11.51 -15.54
C LYS A 4 -7.77 12.11 -15.03
N ASP A 5 -8.89 11.62 -15.53
CA ASP A 5 -10.21 12.07 -15.10
C ASP A 5 -10.46 11.58 -13.66
N ASN A 6 -10.48 12.50 -12.70
CA ASN A 6 -10.64 12.18 -11.27
C ASN A 6 -11.90 11.33 -10.97
N LYS A 7 -12.97 11.47 -11.78
CA LYS A 7 -14.20 10.67 -11.68
C LYS A 7 -13.95 9.18 -11.97
N SER A 8 -13.03 8.86 -12.87
CA SER A 8 -12.66 7.48 -13.22
C SER A 8 -11.88 6.83 -12.08
N VAL A 9 -10.97 7.56 -11.44
CA VAL A 9 -10.19 7.05 -10.30
C VAL A 9 -11.08 6.82 -9.08
N SER A 10 -12.00 7.74 -8.76
CA SER A 10 -12.94 7.54 -7.65
C SER A 10 -13.86 6.35 -7.85
N ALA A 11 -14.28 6.08 -9.10
CA ALA A 11 -15.06 4.89 -9.42
C ALA A 11 -14.25 3.61 -9.21
N GLN A 12 -13.00 3.58 -9.69
CA GLN A 12 -12.11 2.43 -9.48
C GLN A 12 -11.87 2.12 -8.00
N VAL A 13 -11.69 3.14 -7.15
CA VAL A 13 -11.55 2.94 -5.70
C VAL A 13 -12.83 2.42 -5.06
N ALA A 14 -14.00 2.86 -5.52
CA ALA A 14 -15.29 2.42 -4.99
C ALA A 14 -15.71 1.02 -5.46
N GLU A 15 -15.25 0.60 -6.64
CA GLU A 15 -15.59 -0.69 -7.26
C GLU A 15 -14.59 -1.79 -6.89
N ASN A 16 -13.33 -1.44 -6.64
CA ASN A 16 -12.30 -2.42 -6.30
C ASN A 16 -12.31 -2.76 -4.80
N SER A 17 -11.98 -4.00 -4.49
CA SER A 17 -11.82 -4.50 -3.12
C SER A 17 -10.40 -5.03 -2.94
N TYR A 18 -9.96 -5.16 -1.70
CA TYR A 18 -8.67 -5.76 -1.38
C TYR A 18 -8.55 -7.20 -1.90
N ASP A 19 -7.47 -7.49 -2.61
CA ASP A 19 -7.00 -8.83 -2.94
C ASP A 19 -5.50 -8.94 -2.58
N PRO A 20 -5.05 -9.97 -1.83
CA PRO A 20 -3.64 -10.12 -1.46
C PRO A 20 -2.68 -10.20 -2.66
N SER A 21 -3.13 -10.73 -3.80
CA SER A 21 -2.31 -10.86 -5.00
C SER A 21 -2.05 -9.52 -5.71
N ASP A 22 -2.84 -8.50 -5.40
CA ASP A 22 -2.73 -7.17 -6.02
C ASP A 22 -1.48 -6.39 -5.60
N TYR A 23 -0.71 -6.91 -4.65
CA TYR A 23 0.62 -6.41 -4.32
C TYR A 23 1.54 -6.30 -5.54
N HIS A 24 1.38 -7.24 -6.48
CA HIS A 24 2.12 -7.30 -7.75
C HIS A 24 1.33 -6.73 -8.93
N SER A 25 0.16 -6.12 -8.69
CA SER A 25 -0.66 -5.53 -9.75
C SER A 25 0.06 -4.36 -10.42
N ASN A 26 -0.16 -4.22 -11.73
CA ASN A 26 0.29 -3.08 -12.52
C ASN A 26 -0.64 -1.86 -12.40
N LYS A 27 -1.76 -1.97 -11.68
CA LYS A 27 -2.69 -0.85 -11.46
C LYS A 27 -2.42 -0.20 -10.12
N ASP A 28 -2.31 1.13 -10.13
CA ASP A 28 -2.02 1.93 -8.94
C ASP A 28 -3.05 1.73 -7.81
N VAL A 29 -4.35 1.63 -8.16
CA VAL A 29 -5.45 1.48 -7.19
C VAL A 29 -5.37 0.12 -6.49
N ASP A 30 -5.25 -0.96 -7.27
CA ASP A 30 -5.15 -2.34 -6.78
C ASP A 30 -3.95 -2.47 -5.81
N LYS A 31 -2.78 -1.98 -6.24
CA LYS A 31 -1.57 -2.00 -5.42
C LYS A 31 -1.70 -1.15 -4.15
N GLY A 32 -2.31 0.04 -4.25
CA GLY A 32 -2.55 0.91 -3.10
C GLY A 32 -3.49 0.29 -2.06
N LEU A 33 -4.56 -0.37 -2.51
CA LEU A 33 -5.47 -1.12 -1.63
C LEU A 33 -4.74 -2.25 -0.91
N ALA A 34 -3.93 -3.05 -1.62
CA ALA A 34 -3.14 -4.12 -1.02
C ALA A 34 -2.17 -3.61 0.05
N ILE A 35 -1.39 -2.58 -0.29
CA ILE A 35 -0.39 -1.96 0.59
C ILE A 35 -1.02 -1.39 1.87
N THR A 36 -2.14 -0.67 1.75
CA THR A 36 -2.77 -0.03 2.92
C THR A 36 -3.45 -1.05 3.83
N HIS A 37 -3.99 -2.14 3.26
CA HIS A 37 -4.54 -3.24 4.04
C HIS A 37 -3.45 -3.98 4.84
N GLU A 38 -2.27 -4.14 4.24
CA GLU A 38 -1.09 -4.68 4.91
C GLU A 38 -0.65 -3.78 6.07
N GLN A 39 -0.45 -2.48 5.84
CA GLN A 39 -0.08 -1.52 6.90
C GLN A 39 -1.05 -1.53 8.09
N VAL A 40 -2.36 -1.63 7.83
CA VAL A 40 -3.38 -1.72 8.90
C VAL A 40 -3.27 -3.04 9.66
N SER A 41 -2.98 -4.15 8.95
CA SER A 41 -2.82 -5.46 9.56
C SER A 41 -1.56 -5.54 10.42
N ASP A 42 -0.44 -5.01 9.92
CA ASP A 42 0.83 -4.90 10.66
C ASP A 42 0.63 -4.07 11.92
N MET A 43 -0.02 -2.91 11.83
CA MET A 43 -0.33 -2.08 13.01
C MET A 43 -1.20 -2.83 14.04
N TYR A 44 -2.13 -3.68 13.59
CA TYR A 44 -2.97 -4.47 14.49
C TYR A 44 -2.18 -5.58 15.20
N VAL A 45 -1.21 -6.20 14.52
CA VAL A 45 -0.44 -7.34 15.03
C VAL A 45 0.81 -6.89 15.79
N GLU A 46 1.63 -6.04 15.18
CA GLU A 46 2.91 -5.57 15.70
C GLU A 46 2.74 -4.36 16.65
N GLY A 47 1.64 -3.62 16.51
CA GLY A 47 1.35 -2.43 17.32
C GLY A 47 1.88 -1.13 16.70
N THR A 48 2.10 -0.12 17.54
CA THR A 48 2.63 1.20 17.13
C THR A 48 4.15 1.16 16.93
N ILE A 49 4.81 2.29 16.68
CA ILE A 49 6.28 2.41 16.51
C ILE A 49 7.10 1.80 17.67
N ASP A 50 6.49 1.60 18.84
CA ASP A 50 7.10 0.93 19.99
C ASP A 50 7.04 -0.62 19.91
N GLY A 51 6.38 -1.16 18.88
CA GLY A 51 6.30 -2.58 18.58
C GLY A 51 7.56 -3.09 17.90
N GLU A 52 8.01 -4.30 18.27
CA GLU A 52 9.07 -4.99 17.55
C GLU A 52 8.52 -5.44 16.19
N ILE A 53 9.06 -4.87 15.09
CA ILE A 53 8.70 -5.25 13.72
C ILE A 53 9.51 -6.49 13.35
N ASP A 54 8.84 -7.61 13.12
CA ASP A 54 9.49 -8.91 12.89
C ASP A 54 10.35 -8.92 11.61
N ASN A 55 9.95 -8.17 10.56
CA ASN A 55 10.57 -8.20 9.22
C ASN A 55 11.00 -6.82 8.69
N TYR A 56 11.63 -5.99 9.54
CA TYR A 56 11.99 -4.61 9.21
C TYR A 56 12.85 -4.45 7.93
N ASP A 57 13.83 -5.35 7.73
CA ASP A 57 14.76 -5.29 6.59
C ASP A 57 14.09 -5.62 5.25
N GLU A 58 13.02 -6.42 5.26
CA GLU A 58 12.27 -6.78 4.06
C GLU A 58 11.30 -5.66 3.68
N LYS A 59 10.58 -5.10 4.68
CA LYS A 59 9.70 -3.93 4.51
C LYS A 59 10.42 -2.72 3.92
N LEU A 60 11.69 -2.49 4.28
CA LEU A 60 12.49 -1.40 3.73
C LEU A 60 12.81 -1.53 2.23
N LYS A 61 12.88 -2.75 1.70
CA LYS A 61 13.13 -2.99 0.27
C LYS A 61 11.88 -2.72 -0.56
N GLU A 62 10.72 -2.99 0.03
CA GLU A 62 9.41 -2.80 -0.56
C GLU A 62 8.96 -1.34 -0.53
N PHE A 63 9.25 -0.65 0.59
CA PHE A 63 9.06 0.78 0.78
C PHE A 63 10.40 1.47 1.02
N PRO A 64 11.21 1.68 -0.03
CA PRO A 64 12.46 2.39 0.11
C PRO A 64 12.16 3.80 0.62
N ARG A 65 12.51 4.08 1.88
CA ARG A 65 12.50 5.44 2.39
C ARG A 65 13.43 6.22 1.49
N ARG A 66 12.93 7.24 0.79
CA ARG A 66 13.79 8.25 0.17
C ARG A 66 14.69 8.76 1.28
N SER A 67 15.95 8.36 1.27
CA SER A 67 17.01 9.05 1.99
C SER A 67 16.90 10.52 1.59
N GLY A 68 16.71 11.38 2.58
CA GLY A 68 16.40 12.79 2.39
C GLY A 68 17.39 13.51 1.47
N GLU A 69 16.84 14.47 0.72
CA GLU A 69 17.47 15.78 0.56
C GLU A 69 16.95 16.69 1.67
#